data_AF-A0A2W2BS12-F1
#
_entry.id   AF-A0A2W2BS12-F1
#
_cell.length_a   1.000
_cell.length_b   1.000
_cell.length_c   1.000
_cell.angle_alpha   90.00
_cell.angle_beta   90.00
_cell.angle_gamma   90.00
#
_symmetry.space_group_name_H-M   'P 1'
#
loop_
_entity.id
_entity.type
_entity.pdbx_description
1 polymer ?
#
loop_
_entity_poly.entity_id
_entity_poly.type
_entity_poly.pdbx_seq_one_letter_code
_entity_poly.pdbx_strand_id
1 'polypeptide(L)'
;MAIMATELYGWPWTKAAIATRMRRARLSNEGSLPRHDYTVPWTVHNEHSHDETVIQLRALGRRLRGLPLTPRTEKRLDAWLQRLDLRNQVVHYSPVDGWKYVDRDTVPEHYLHPDPRVPILPPEAKHLELAKRRAEAVKADTVKSSRRLAALQDVEESQRAG
;
A
#
# COMPACT_ATOMS: atom_id res chain seq x y z
N MET A 1 -7.46 -14.64 -22.65
CA MET A 1 -6.60 -15.72 -22.11
C MET A 1 -6.75 -15.76 -20.60
N ALA A 2 -7.39 -16.79 -20.06
CA ALA A 2 -7.54 -17.05 -18.63
C ALA A 2 -6.93 -18.41 -18.34
N ILE A 3 -5.63 -18.40 -18.05
CA ILE A 3 -4.84 -19.59 -17.71
C ILE A 3 -4.08 -19.17 -16.47
N MET A 4 -4.27 -19.86 -15.34
CA MET A 4 -3.33 -19.96 -14.21
C MET A 4 -3.94 -20.63 -12.95
N ALA A 5 -5.19 -21.09 -12.95
CA ALA A 5 -5.76 -21.80 -11.80
C ALA A 5 -6.46 -23.13 -12.14
N THR A 6 -6.36 -23.60 -13.38
CA THR A 6 -7.06 -24.81 -13.85
C THR A 6 -6.26 -26.09 -13.62
N GLU A 7 -4.93 -26.00 -13.57
CA GLU A 7 -4.04 -27.18 -13.54
C GLU A 7 -4.00 -27.91 -12.19
N LEU A 8 -4.37 -27.28 -11.08
CA LEU A 8 -4.18 -27.86 -9.74
C LEU A 8 -5.45 -28.46 -9.12
N TYR A 9 -6.65 -28.12 -9.62
CA TYR A 9 -7.91 -28.50 -8.96
C TYR A 9 -9.05 -28.94 -9.90
N GLY A 10 -8.84 -29.01 -11.22
CA GLY A 10 -9.81 -29.60 -12.16
C GLY A 10 -11.15 -28.88 -12.32
N TRP A 11 -11.33 -27.68 -11.77
CA TRP A 11 -12.55 -26.89 -11.87
C TRP A 11 -12.26 -25.46 -12.38
N PRO A 12 -13.09 -24.91 -13.29
CA PRO A 12 -12.91 -23.54 -13.77
C PRO A 12 -13.40 -22.54 -12.70
N TRP A 13 -12.47 -22.00 -11.92
CA TRP A 13 -12.78 -20.91 -11.00
C TRP A 13 -12.90 -19.60 -11.77
N THR A 14 -14.11 -19.04 -11.82
CA THR A 14 -14.30 -17.67 -12.31
C THR A 14 -13.71 -16.67 -11.31
N LYS A 15 -13.28 -15.49 -11.78
CA LYS A 15 -12.82 -14.40 -10.89
C LYS A 15 -13.84 -14.08 -9.78
N ALA A 16 -15.13 -14.20 -10.08
CA ALA A 16 -16.22 -14.02 -9.14
C ALA A 16 -16.27 -15.11 -8.05
N ALA A 17 -16.02 -16.37 -8.40
CA ALA A 17 -15.95 -17.48 -7.45
C ALA A 17 -14.76 -17.33 -6.50
N ILE A 18 -13.59 -16.91 -7.02
CA ILE A 18 -12.39 -16.62 -6.23
C ILE A 18 -12.67 -15.47 -5.25
N ALA A 19 -13.23 -14.35 -5.74
CA ALA A 19 -13.57 -13.20 -4.90
C ALA A 19 -14.58 -13.55 -3.80
N THR A 20 -15.61 -14.34 -4.12
CA THR A 20 -16.61 -14.81 -3.15
C THR A 20 -15.99 -15.73 -2.10
N ARG A 21 -15.11 -16.65 -2.51
CA ARG A 21 -14.37 -17.54 -1.61
C ARG A 21 -13.45 -16.74 -0.69
N MET A 22 -12.70 -15.78 -1.22
CA MET A 22 -11.84 -14.88 -0.44
C MET A 22 -12.65 -14.05 0.58
N ARG A 23 -13.84 -13.56 0.18
CA ARG A 23 -14.75 -12.86 1.09
C ARG A 23 -15.27 -13.75 2.22
N ARG A 24 -15.70 -14.97 1.89
CA ARG A 24 -16.17 -15.95 2.89
C ARG A 24 -15.07 -16.41 3.84
N ALA A 25 -13.86 -16.58 3.33
CA ALA A 25 -12.69 -16.94 4.13
C ALA A 25 -12.14 -15.78 4.97
N ARG A 26 -12.75 -14.58 4.91
CA ARG A 26 -12.26 -13.32 5.52
C ARG A 26 -10.86 -12.89 5.06
N LEU A 27 -10.26 -13.61 4.12
CA LEU A 27 -9.01 -13.28 3.44
C LEU A 27 -9.11 -11.96 2.64
N SER A 28 -10.32 -11.52 2.29
CA SER A 28 -10.55 -10.25 1.59
C SER A 28 -10.25 -9.01 2.43
N ASN A 29 -10.17 -9.14 3.76
CA ASN A 29 -9.87 -8.00 4.66
C ASN A 29 -8.40 -7.96 5.09
N GLU A 30 -7.67 -9.05 4.94
CA GLU A 30 -6.26 -9.16 5.35
C GLU A 30 -5.30 -8.53 4.31
N GLY A 31 -5.81 -8.25 3.10
CA GLY A 31 -5.10 -7.60 2.00
C GLY A 31 -5.85 -6.41 1.38
N SER A 32 -6.88 -5.88 2.03
CA SER A 32 -7.50 -4.62 1.61
C SER A 32 -6.42 -3.54 1.67
N LEU A 33 -6.07 -2.97 0.50
CA LEU A 33 -5.11 -1.86 0.40
C LEU A 33 -5.43 -0.85 1.52
N PRO A 34 -4.48 -0.58 2.44
CA PRO A 34 -4.75 0.23 3.61
C PRO A 34 -5.42 1.54 3.20
N ARG A 35 -6.67 1.73 3.59
CA ARG A 35 -7.47 2.90 3.22
C ARG A 35 -6.69 4.15 3.61
N HIS A 36 -6.34 5.01 2.66
CA HIS A 36 -5.42 6.13 2.89
C HIS A 36 -6.17 7.36 3.41
N ASP A 37 -6.95 7.17 4.47
CA ASP A 37 -7.98 8.13 4.90
C ASP A 37 -7.43 9.52 5.24
N TYR A 38 -6.14 9.63 5.58
CA TYR A 38 -5.50 10.91 5.87
C TYR A 38 -5.07 11.69 4.61
N THR A 39 -4.71 11.00 3.52
CA THR A 39 -4.21 11.64 2.29
C THR A 39 -5.23 11.63 1.16
N VAL A 40 -6.20 10.71 1.20
CA VAL A 40 -7.31 10.57 0.26
C VAL A 40 -8.57 10.16 1.05
N PRO A 41 -9.18 11.08 1.83
CA PRO A 41 -10.37 10.78 2.63
C PRO A 41 -11.63 10.55 1.78
N TRP A 42 -11.66 11.07 0.55
CA TRP A 42 -12.79 11.00 -0.35
C TRP A 42 -12.81 9.71 -1.19
N THR A 43 -14.02 9.31 -1.58
CA THR A 43 -14.21 8.30 -2.62
C THR A 43 -13.86 8.91 -3.97
N VAL A 44 -12.69 8.54 -4.51
CA VAL A 44 -12.25 8.97 -5.84
C VAL A 44 -13.06 8.24 -6.90
N HIS A 45 -13.74 8.98 -7.78
CA HIS A 45 -14.40 8.44 -8.97
C HIS A 45 -13.42 7.61 -9.81
N ASN A 46 -13.91 6.54 -10.42
CA ASN A 46 -13.07 5.58 -11.14
C ASN A 46 -12.24 6.24 -12.26
N GLU A 47 -12.82 7.22 -12.94
CA GLU A 47 -12.18 8.03 -14.00
C GLU A 47 -10.92 8.74 -13.49
N HIS A 48 -10.93 9.22 -12.24
CA HIS A 48 -9.82 9.96 -11.62
C HIS A 48 -8.90 9.06 -10.78
N SER A 49 -9.15 7.75 -10.75
CA SER A 49 -8.49 6.81 -9.83
C SER A 49 -7.07 6.40 -10.27
N HIS A 50 -6.72 6.71 -11.52
CA HIS A 50 -5.44 6.44 -12.15
C HIS A 50 -4.59 7.70 -12.35
N ASP A 51 -5.09 8.87 -11.93
CA ASP A 51 -4.34 10.11 -12.06
C ASP A 51 -3.05 10.08 -11.25
N GLU A 52 -2.00 10.68 -11.80
CA GLU A 52 -0.70 10.75 -11.15
C GLU A 52 -0.82 11.35 -9.74
N THR A 53 -1.70 12.34 -9.57
CA THR A 53 -2.00 12.97 -8.29
C THR A 53 -2.44 11.95 -7.24
N VAL A 54 -3.44 11.10 -7.54
CA VAL A 54 -3.92 10.10 -6.56
C VAL A 54 -2.86 9.04 -6.27
N ILE A 55 -2.04 8.69 -7.26
CA ILE A 55 -0.91 7.76 -7.08
C ILE A 55 0.09 8.35 -6.09
N GLN A 56 0.45 9.63 -6.23
CA GLN A 56 1.36 10.30 -5.30
C GLN A 56 0.76 10.46 -3.91
N LEU A 57 -0.54 10.74 -3.79
CA LEU A 57 -1.24 10.81 -2.50
C LEU A 57 -1.27 9.47 -1.76
N ARG A 58 -1.45 8.36 -2.49
CA ARG A 58 -1.36 7.01 -1.94
C ARG A 58 0.07 6.68 -1.53
N ALA A 59 1.07 7.06 -2.34
CA ALA A 59 2.48 6.89 -2.00
C ALA A 59 2.84 7.67 -0.73
N LEU A 60 2.38 8.91 -0.60
CA LEU A 60 2.52 9.70 0.61
C LEU A 60 1.89 8.97 1.80
N GLY A 61 0.64 8.55 1.70
CA GLY A 61 -0.06 7.82 2.77
C GLY A 61 0.65 6.52 3.18
N ARG A 62 1.34 5.84 2.25
CA ARG A 62 2.22 4.71 2.58
C ARG A 62 3.45 5.15 3.36
N ARG A 63 4.14 6.20 2.91
CA ARG A 63 5.31 6.78 3.61
C ARG A 63 4.95 7.19 5.04
N LEU A 64 3.81 7.86 5.24
CA LEU A 64 3.36 8.31 6.57
C LEU A 64 3.11 7.14 7.54
N ARG A 65 2.78 5.96 7.00
CA ARG A 65 2.57 4.74 7.77
C ARG A 65 3.84 3.92 7.98
N GLY A 66 4.99 4.42 7.53
CA GLY A 66 6.25 3.69 7.55
C GLY A 66 6.26 2.45 6.64
N LEU A 67 5.35 2.38 5.65
CA LEU A 67 5.33 1.28 4.69
C LEU A 67 6.40 1.51 3.63
N PRO A 68 7.07 0.44 3.15
CA PRO A 68 8.10 0.57 2.14
C PRO A 68 7.52 1.10 0.83
N LEU A 69 8.29 2.00 0.21
CA LEU A 69 8.13 2.47 -1.15
C LEU A 69 9.29 1.96 -1.99
N THR A 70 9.08 1.83 -3.30
CA THR A 70 10.21 1.57 -4.20
C THR A 70 11.08 2.83 -4.31
N PRO A 71 12.40 2.72 -4.55
CA PRO A 71 13.28 3.90 -4.69
C PRO A 71 12.80 4.87 -5.78
N ARG A 72 12.23 4.32 -6.87
CA ARG A 72 11.65 5.12 -7.96
C ARG A 72 10.41 5.89 -7.51
N THR A 73 9.53 5.26 -6.72
CA THR A 73 8.34 5.91 -6.18
C THR A 73 8.70 7.00 -5.19
N GLU A 74 9.65 6.73 -4.30
CA GLU A 74 10.13 7.69 -3.30
C GLU A 74 10.71 8.95 -3.96
N LYS A 75 11.62 8.77 -4.93
CA LYS A 75 12.19 9.89 -5.69
C LYS A 75 11.13 10.73 -6.42
N ARG A 76 10.10 10.08 -6.99
CA ARG A 76 9.00 10.78 -7.66
C ARG A 76 8.14 11.55 -6.66
N LEU A 77 7.86 10.96 -5.51
CA LEU A 77 7.10 11.59 -4.44
C LEU A 77 7.84 12.83 -3.91
N ASP A 78 9.14 12.71 -3.63
CA ASP A 78 9.95 13.83 -3.15
C ASP A 78 9.98 14.99 -4.15
N ALA A 79 10.20 14.70 -5.44
CA ALA A 79 10.16 15.73 -6.48
C ALA A 79 8.78 16.36 -6.63
N TRP A 80 7.70 15.59 -6.45
CA TRP A 80 6.34 16.12 -6.51
C TRP A 80 6.03 17.03 -5.32
N LEU A 81 6.39 16.62 -4.10
CA LEU A 81 6.25 17.44 -2.90
C LEU A 81 7.08 18.73 -2.99
N GLN A 82 8.30 18.65 -3.49
CA GLN A 82 9.16 19.82 -3.70
C GLN A 82 8.52 20.81 -4.67
N ARG A 83 7.89 20.35 -5.77
CA ARG A 83 7.18 21.23 -6.70
C ARG A 83 5.96 21.90 -6.06
N LEU A 84 5.22 21.19 -5.22
CA LEU A 84 4.09 21.77 -4.49
C LEU A 84 4.56 22.89 -3.56
N ASP A 85 5.63 22.66 -2.80
CA ASP A 85 6.17 23.66 -1.87
C ASP A 85 6.76 24.87 -2.61
N LEU A 86 7.56 24.64 -3.65
CA LEU A 86 8.14 25.71 -4.48
C LEU A 86 7.09 26.63 -5.11
N ARG A 87 5.90 26.10 -5.40
CA ARG A 87 4.80 26.86 -6.02
C ARG A 87 3.77 27.35 -5.01
N ASN A 88 3.94 27.07 -3.71
CA ASN A 88 2.92 27.29 -2.68
C ASN A 88 1.56 26.69 -3.06
N GLN A 89 1.56 25.51 -3.67
CA GLN A 89 0.37 24.84 -4.18
C GLN A 89 -0.05 23.67 -3.29
N VAL A 90 -1.35 23.40 -3.29
CA VAL A 90 -1.96 22.20 -2.71
C VAL A 90 -2.85 21.52 -3.73
N VAL A 91 -3.25 20.30 -3.42
CA VAL A 91 -4.14 19.51 -4.28
C VAL A 91 -5.56 19.63 -3.76
N HIS A 92 -6.47 19.96 -4.66
CA HIS A 92 -7.91 19.92 -4.43
C HIS A 92 -8.55 18.84 -5.31
N TYR A 93 -9.51 18.10 -4.75
CA TYR A 93 -10.29 17.11 -5.50
C TYR A 93 -11.74 17.54 -5.62
N SER A 94 -12.25 17.55 -6.85
CA SER A 94 -13.66 17.69 -7.18
C SER A 94 -14.15 16.40 -7.84
N PRO A 95 -15.28 15.80 -7.42
CA PRO A 95 -15.86 14.67 -8.14
C PRO A 95 -16.23 14.99 -9.59
N VAL A 96 -16.54 16.26 -9.88
CA VAL A 96 -16.95 16.74 -11.21
C VAL A 96 -15.73 17.06 -12.07
N ASP A 97 -14.75 17.77 -11.51
CA ASP A 97 -13.61 18.29 -12.30
C ASP A 97 -12.30 17.50 -12.13
N GLY A 98 -12.27 16.53 -11.22
CA GLY A 98 -11.07 15.79 -10.88
C GLY A 98 -10.08 16.56 -10.01
N TRP A 99 -8.79 16.34 -10.25
CA TRP A 99 -7.69 16.88 -9.46
C TRP A 99 -7.22 18.24 -9.97
N LYS A 100 -7.16 19.23 -9.08
CA LYS A 100 -6.67 20.58 -9.39
C LYS A 100 -5.55 20.96 -8.44
N TYR A 101 -4.54 21.65 -8.98
CA TYR A 101 -3.54 22.34 -8.18
C TYR A 101 -4.04 23.75 -7.92
N VAL A 102 -4.11 24.14 -6.67
CA VAL A 102 -4.66 25.43 -6.23
C VAL A 102 -3.66 26.08 -5.29
N ASP A 103 -3.64 27.41 -5.30
CA ASP A 103 -2.73 28.16 -4.44
C ASP A 103 -3.20 28.02 -3.00
N ARG A 104 -2.27 27.68 -2.11
CA ARG A 104 -2.57 27.39 -0.71
C ARG A 104 -3.36 28.52 -0.05
N ASP A 105 -2.98 29.76 -0.33
CA ASP A 105 -3.55 30.95 0.32
C ASP A 105 -5.00 31.23 -0.11
N THR A 106 -5.45 30.60 -1.19
CA THR A 106 -6.82 30.73 -1.71
C THR A 106 -7.79 29.71 -1.11
N VAL A 107 -7.26 28.71 -0.39
CA VAL A 107 -8.05 27.57 0.09
C VAL A 107 -8.11 27.58 1.62
N PRO A 108 -9.31 27.44 2.22
CA PRO A 108 -9.43 27.31 3.66
C PRO A 108 -8.63 26.11 4.19
N GLU A 109 -8.00 26.28 5.36
CA GLU A 109 -7.04 25.34 5.94
C GLU A 109 -7.56 23.88 6.05
N HIS A 110 -8.86 23.70 6.27
CA HIS A 110 -9.53 22.41 6.39
C HIS A 110 -9.70 21.63 5.07
N TYR A 111 -9.34 22.23 3.92
CA TYR A 111 -9.33 21.57 2.61
C TYR A 111 -7.91 21.24 2.11
N LEU A 112 -6.87 21.56 2.88
CA LEU A 112 -5.48 21.34 2.49
C LEU A 112 -5.07 19.89 2.75
N HIS A 113 -5.16 19.05 1.72
CA HIS A 113 -4.66 17.68 1.79
C HIS A 113 -3.83 17.32 0.55
N PRO A 114 -2.54 16.98 0.72
CA PRO A 114 -1.69 17.01 1.90
C PRO A 114 -0.99 18.36 2.04
N ASP A 115 -0.87 18.87 3.28
CA ASP A 115 0.03 19.99 3.54
C ASP A 115 1.48 19.47 3.72
N PRO A 116 2.43 19.79 2.82
CA PRO A 116 3.85 19.44 2.99
C PRO A 116 4.54 20.07 4.20
N ARG A 117 3.97 21.10 4.82
CA ARG A 117 4.54 21.85 5.97
C ARG A 117 4.01 21.40 7.32
N VAL A 118 2.85 20.76 7.36
CA VAL A 118 2.37 20.15 8.60
C VAL A 118 3.35 19.03 8.93
N PRO A 119 4.08 19.09 10.06
CA PRO A 119 4.90 17.97 10.48
C PRO A 119 3.97 16.78 10.55
N ILE A 120 4.28 15.76 9.74
CA ILE A 120 3.50 14.54 9.72
C ILE A 120 3.65 13.94 11.11
N LEU A 121 2.69 14.24 11.99
CA LEU A 121 2.59 13.58 13.26
C LEU A 121 2.49 12.09 12.91
N PRO A 122 3.44 11.27 13.35
CA PRO A 122 3.36 9.84 13.11
C PRO A 122 1.98 9.42 13.61
N PRO A 123 1.24 8.61 12.82
CA PRO A 123 -0.05 8.09 13.28
C PRO A 123 0.21 7.49 14.65
N GLU A 124 -0.58 7.92 15.65
CA GLU A 124 -0.37 7.70 17.09
C GLU A 124 0.45 6.44 17.40
N ALA A 125 1.38 6.51 18.36
CA ALA A 125 2.35 5.47 18.77
C ALA A 125 1.93 4.00 18.58
N LYS A 126 0.64 3.67 18.70
CA LYS A 126 -0.01 2.42 18.28
C LYS A 126 0.39 1.93 16.88
N HIS A 127 0.49 2.79 15.87
CA HIS A 127 0.86 2.37 14.51
C HIS A 127 2.35 2.06 14.36
N LEU A 128 3.21 2.78 15.08
CA LEU A 128 4.64 2.49 15.14
C LEU A 128 4.89 1.17 15.88
N GLU A 129 4.16 0.90 16.96
CA GLU A 129 4.20 -0.37 17.68
C GLU A 129 3.72 -1.53 16.80
N LEU A 130 2.62 -1.32 16.05
CA LEU A 130 2.11 -2.30 15.09
C LEU A 130 3.08 -2.57 13.93
N ALA A 131 3.77 -1.54 13.44
CA ALA A 131 4.80 -1.66 12.41
C ALA A 131 6.03 -2.42 12.93
N LYS A 132 6.48 -2.13 14.15
CA LYS A 132 7.56 -2.88 14.82
C LYS A 132 7.19 -4.36 15.00
N ARG A 133 5.99 -4.65 15.52
CA ARG A 133 5.48 -6.02 15.66
C ARG A 133 5.39 -6.77 14.33
N ARG A 134 5.01 -6.09 13.25
CA ARG A 134 4.99 -6.67 11.89
C ARG A 134 6.39 -6.98 11.37
N ALA A 135 7.35 -6.07 11.57
CA ALA A 135 8.73 -6.30 11.18
C ALA A 135 9.36 -7.48 11.95
N GLU A 136 9.05 -7.62 13.24
CA GLU A 136 9.47 -8.77 14.05
C GLU A 136 8.81 -10.08 13.59
N ALA A 137 7.52 -10.06 13.28
CA ALA A 137 6.82 -11.24 12.76
C ALA A 137 7.43 -11.73 11.43
N VAL A 138 7.75 -10.82 10.51
CA VAL A 138 8.41 -11.17 9.24
C VAL A 138 9.81 -11.75 9.47
N LYS A 139 10.59 -11.19 10.41
CA LYS A 139 11.89 -11.75 10.79
C LYS A 139 11.75 -13.15 11.38
N ALA A 140 10.76 -13.38 12.24
CA ALA A 140 10.50 -14.68 12.86
C ALA A 140 10.10 -15.75 11.82
N ASP A 141 9.25 -15.41 10.86
CA ASP A 141 8.87 -16.31 9.77
C ASP A 141 10.04 -16.62 8.83
N THR A 142 10.92 -15.64 8.59
CA THR A 142 12.14 -15.85 7.80
C THR A 142 13.06 -16.86 8.49
N VAL A 143 13.32 -16.69 9.79
CA VAL A 143 14.17 -17.61 10.58
C VAL A 143 13.56 -19.02 10.64
N LYS A 144 12.23 -19.13 10.81
CA LYS A 144 11.53 -20.41 10.83
C LYS A 144 11.61 -21.13 9.48
N SER A 145 11.51 -20.38 8.39
CA SER A 145 11.63 -20.90 7.02
C SER A 145 13.06 -21.38 6.74
N SER A 146 14.08 -20.64 7.15
CA SER A 146 15.50 -21.04 7.01
C SER A 146 15.82 -22.32 7.80
N ARG A 147 15.32 -22.46 9.04
CA ARG A 147 15.51 -23.69 9.82
C ARG A 147 14.82 -24.91 9.21
N ARG A 148 13.64 -24.71 8.60
CA ARG A 148 12.90 -25.78 7.94
C ARG A 148 13.60 -26.24 6.66
N LEU A 149 14.22 -25.31 5.93
CA LEU A 149 15.06 -25.60 4.76
C LEU A 149 16.32 -26.38 5.15
N ALA A 150 17.02 -25.97 6.21
CA ALA A 150 18.18 -26.70 6.72
C ALA A 150 17.83 -28.13 7.14
N ALA A 151 16.74 -28.31 7.89
CA ALA A 151 16.28 -29.64 8.31
C ALA A 151 15.88 -30.56 7.15
N LEU A 152 15.43 -30.01 6.02
CA LEU A 152 15.13 -30.81 4.82
C LEU A 152 16.41 -31.23 4.09
N GLN A 153 17.43 -30.38 4.07
CA GLN A 153 18.74 -30.71 3.49
C GLN A 153 19.44 -31.82 4.28
N ASP A 154 19.39 -31.79 5.61
CA ASP A 154 19.99 -32.84 6.46
C ASP A 154 19.33 -34.22 6.24
N VAL A 155 18.01 -34.23 5.99
CA VAL A 155 17.25 -35.46 5.68
C VAL A 155 17.61 -35.99 4.28
N GLU A 156 17.75 -35.12 3.28
CA GLU A 156 18.18 -35.52 1.93
C GLU A 156 19.63 -36.04 1.92
N GLU A 157 20.54 -35.44 2.68
CA GLU A 157 21.93 -35.90 2.78
C GLU A 157 22.02 -37.26 3.50
N SER A 158 21.23 -37.47 4.55
CA SER A 158 21.15 -38.76 5.26
C SER A 158 20.60 -39.89 4.38
N GLN A 159 19.70 -39.59 3.43
CA GLN A 159 19.17 -40.57 2.48
C GLN A 159 20.10 -40.88 1.31
N ARG A 160 21.11 -40.03 1.03
CA ARG A 160 22.12 -40.28 -0.02
C ARG A 160 23.35 -41.03 0.49
N ALA A 161 23.58 -41.05 1.81
CA ALA A 161 24.75 -41.65 2.44
C ALA A 161 24.54 -43.10 2.92
N GLY A 162 23.33 -43.66 2.78
CA GLY A 162 23.00 -45.05 3.09
C GLY A 162 22.55 -45.82 1.87
#